data_AF-A0A7X4BYD6-F1
#
_entry.id   AF-A0A7X4BYD6-F1
#
_cell.length_a   1.000
_cell.length_b   1.000
_cell.length_c   1.000
_cell.angle_alpha   90.00
_cell.angle_beta   90.00
_cell.angle_gamma   90.00
#
_symmetry.space_group_name_H-M   'P 1'
#
loop_
_entity.id
_entity.type
_entity.pdbx_description
1 polymer ?
#
loop_
_entity_poly.entity_id
_entity_poly.type
_entity_poly.pdbx_seq_one_letter_code
_entity_poly.pdbx_strand_id
1 'polypeptide(L)'
;MAEKFGGYRWVKDGYLDNRTLGVVVGAITFASLGPIEFYLNGDFKPDIAGRIFSFKNSQFSDDPSAASRLLDMANPQLGTVSSISFDPHPLLAPHPYIEWFSLNGDHYRIELQEGDARLLDSTEAASYEAQSQRIREACAGRSVSPQEDIPPADQEWF
;
A
#
# COMPACT_ATOMS: atom_id res chain seq x y z
N MET A 1 -9.26 -2.70 17.38
CA MET A 1 -8.39 -3.47 16.47
C MET A 1 -6.97 -3.00 16.67
N ALA A 2 -6.00 -3.91 16.76
CA ALA A 2 -4.61 -3.56 17.07
C ALA A 2 -3.89 -3.11 15.79
N GLU A 3 -3.31 -1.91 15.81
CA GLU A 3 -2.34 -1.48 14.80
C GLU A 3 -1.13 -2.41 14.89
N LYS A 4 -0.94 -3.24 13.86
CA LYS A 4 0.15 -4.24 13.89
C LYS A 4 1.51 -3.59 13.61
N PHE A 5 1.52 -2.44 12.91
CA PHE A 5 2.73 -1.80 12.44
C PHE A 5 2.67 -0.26 12.40
N GLY A 6 3.45 0.38 13.27
CA GLY A 6 3.99 1.75 13.10
C GLY A 6 5.42 1.72 12.53
N GLY A 7 5.65 0.86 11.53
CA GLY A 7 6.97 0.31 11.16
C GLY A 7 7.75 1.06 10.09
N TYR A 8 7.47 2.35 9.87
CA TYR A 8 8.04 3.11 8.74
C TYR A 8 9.56 2.98 8.61
N ARG A 9 10.29 2.95 9.74
CA ARG A 9 11.77 2.85 9.75
C ARG A 9 12.35 1.57 9.11
N TRP A 10 11.60 0.49 8.98
CA TRP A 10 12.09 -0.74 8.33
C TRP A 10 11.78 -0.80 6.85
N VAL A 11 11.05 0.19 6.34
CA VAL A 11 10.79 0.36 4.91
C VAL A 11 11.96 1.10 4.30
N LYS A 12 12.56 0.55 3.25
CA LYS A 12 13.74 1.12 2.60
C LYS A 12 13.38 2.03 1.42
N ASP A 13 12.72 1.45 0.44
CA ASP A 13 12.34 2.09 -0.82
C ASP A 13 11.21 1.30 -1.48
N GLY A 14 10.57 1.91 -2.47
CA GLY A 14 9.53 1.23 -3.22
C GLY A 14 8.83 2.13 -4.21
N TYR A 15 7.82 1.58 -4.87
CA TYR A 15 6.91 2.31 -5.73
C TYR A 15 5.50 1.73 -5.64
N LEU A 16 4.50 2.58 -5.86
CA LEU A 16 3.11 2.17 -5.98
C LEU A 16 2.49 2.86 -7.20
N ASP A 17 1.71 2.10 -7.96
CA ASP A 17 1.13 2.45 -9.25
C ASP A 17 -0.39 2.27 -9.21
N ASN A 18 -1.11 3.39 -9.25
CA ASN A 18 -2.57 3.48 -9.32
C ASN A 18 -3.03 4.07 -10.66
N ARG A 19 -2.24 3.96 -11.74
CA ARG A 19 -2.64 4.43 -13.07
C ARG A 19 -3.84 3.65 -13.63
N THR A 20 -4.07 2.43 -13.15
CA THR A 20 -5.32 1.69 -13.34
C THR A 20 -6.20 1.91 -12.13
N LEU A 21 -7.26 2.71 -12.27
CA LEU A 21 -8.16 2.99 -11.15
C LEU A 21 -8.85 1.72 -10.62
N GLY A 22 -9.17 1.73 -9.33
CA GLY A 22 -9.69 0.61 -8.56
C GLY A 22 -8.64 -0.39 -8.07
N VAL A 23 -7.37 -0.23 -8.47
CA VAL A 23 -6.28 -1.09 -8.02
C VAL A 23 -4.97 -0.32 -7.83
N VAL A 24 -4.25 -0.65 -6.78
CA VAL A 24 -2.87 -0.23 -6.53
C VAL A 24 -1.97 -1.44 -6.62
N VAL A 25 -0.93 -1.37 -7.45
CA VAL A 25 0.12 -2.38 -7.51
C VAL A 25 1.49 -1.78 -7.28
N GLY A 26 2.46 -2.58 -6.84
CA GLY A 26 3.83 -2.13 -6.76
C GLY A 26 4.71 -3.06 -5.95
N ALA A 27 5.89 -2.56 -5.58
CA ALA A 27 6.80 -3.31 -4.74
C ALA A 27 7.47 -2.38 -3.72
N ILE A 28 7.59 -2.88 -2.49
CA ILE A 28 8.22 -2.18 -1.39
C ILE A 28 9.29 -3.09 -0.80
N THR A 29 10.50 -2.55 -0.65
CA THR A 29 11.63 -3.23 -0.02
C THR A 29 11.62 -2.99 1.48
N PHE A 30 11.58 -4.07 2.26
CA PHE A 30 11.65 -4.03 3.71
C PHE A 30 12.99 -4.61 4.22
N ALA A 31 13.45 -4.13 5.37
CA ALA A 31 14.59 -4.72 6.08
C ALA A 31 14.35 -6.23 6.32
N SER A 32 15.41 -7.02 6.19
CA SER A 32 15.42 -8.49 6.34
C SER A 32 14.53 -9.32 5.38
N LEU A 33 13.44 -8.77 4.82
CA LEU A 33 12.54 -9.49 3.90
C LEU A 33 12.84 -9.22 2.42
N GLY A 34 13.45 -8.08 2.11
CA GLY A 34 13.66 -7.65 0.73
C GLY A 34 12.37 -7.15 0.08
N PRO A 35 12.25 -7.22 -1.26
CA PRO A 35 11.11 -6.69 -1.99
C PRO A 35 9.86 -7.55 -1.80
N ILE A 36 8.76 -6.90 -1.45
CA ILE A 36 7.44 -7.49 -1.33
C ILE A 36 6.52 -6.81 -2.32
N GLU A 37 5.78 -7.63 -3.07
CA GLU A 37 4.86 -7.18 -4.10
C GLU A 37 3.50 -6.86 -3.49
N PHE A 38 2.82 -5.84 -4.01
CA PHE A 38 1.54 -5.36 -3.52
C PHE A 38 0.49 -5.43 -4.62
N TYR A 39 -0.69 -5.92 -4.26
CA TYR A 39 -1.91 -5.79 -5.04
C TYR A 39 -3.04 -5.44 -4.07
N LEU A 40 -3.49 -4.19 -4.10
CA LEU A 40 -4.50 -3.66 -3.19
C LEU A 40 -5.69 -3.14 -3.99
N ASN A 41 -6.90 -3.51 -3.59
CA ASN A 41 -8.12 -2.95 -4.17
C ASN A 41 -8.34 -1.51 -3.66
N GLY A 42 -8.79 -0.61 -4.52
CA GLY A 42 -9.00 0.81 -4.20
C GLY A 42 -8.00 1.72 -4.89
N ASP A 43 -8.08 3.00 -4.54
CA ASP A 43 -7.34 4.08 -5.19
C ASP A 43 -6.55 4.91 -4.19
N PHE A 44 -5.58 5.67 -4.70
CA PHE A 44 -5.00 6.74 -3.91
C PHE A 44 -6.04 7.85 -3.65
N LYS A 45 -5.76 8.71 -2.68
CA LYS A 45 -6.55 9.91 -2.41
C LYS A 45 -6.48 10.88 -3.59
N PRO A 46 -7.46 11.81 -3.70
CA PRO A 46 -7.62 12.66 -4.88
C PRO A 46 -6.41 13.53 -5.25
N ASP A 47 -5.51 13.81 -4.29
CA ASP A 47 -4.28 14.56 -4.52
C ASP A 47 -3.32 13.84 -5.48
N ILE A 48 -3.35 12.51 -5.53
CA ILE A 48 -2.44 11.70 -6.34
C ILE A 48 -3.12 10.53 -7.09
N ALA A 49 -4.46 10.45 -7.08
CA ALA A 49 -5.21 9.40 -7.77
C ALA A 49 -4.86 9.28 -9.26
N GLY A 50 -4.82 8.05 -9.79
CA GLY A 50 -4.46 7.81 -11.19
C GLY A 50 -2.97 7.99 -11.51
N ARG A 51 -2.10 8.11 -10.49
CA ARG A 51 -0.67 8.34 -10.64
C ARG A 51 0.15 7.16 -10.15
N ILE A 52 1.45 7.25 -10.38
CA ILE A 52 2.46 6.35 -9.85
C ILE A 52 3.49 7.21 -9.13
N PHE A 53 3.98 6.72 -8.00
CA PHE A 53 5.04 7.37 -7.25
C PHE A 53 6.10 6.35 -6.84
N SER A 54 7.31 6.85 -6.63
CA SER A 54 8.39 6.11 -5.98
C SER A 54 8.80 6.82 -4.71
N PHE A 55 9.39 6.08 -3.78
CA PHE A 55 9.88 6.64 -2.55
C PHE A 55 11.16 5.95 -2.09
N LYS A 56 11.92 6.67 -1.27
CA LYS A 56 13.10 6.17 -0.57
C LYS A 56 13.08 6.78 0.83
N ASN A 57 12.98 5.93 1.84
CA ASN A 57 12.86 6.35 3.22
C ASN A 57 14.22 6.82 3.76
N SER A 58 14.31 8.10 4.10
CA SER A 58 15.51 8.69 4.71
C SER A 58 15.77 8.16 6.14
N GLN A 59 14.73 7.68 6.82
CA GLN A 59 14.77 7.13 8.18
C GLN A 59 14.92 5.61 8.20
N PHE A 60 15.33 5.00 7.08
CA PHE A 60 15.52 3.56 7.00
C PHE A 60 16.59 3.05 7.98
N SER A 61 16.27 1.97 8.69
CA SER A 61 17.15 1.27 9.61
C SER A 61 17.13 -0.23 9.35
N ASP A 62 18.27 -0.78 8.98
CA ASP A 62 18.46 -2.23 8.78
C ASP A 62 18.84 -2.90 10.11
N ASP A 63 17.92 -2.83 11.07
CA ASP A 63 18.08 -3.42 12.39
C ASP A 63 17.74 -4.92 12.35
N PRO A 64 18.56 -5.83 12.92
CA PRO A 64 18.28 -7.27 12.97
C PRO A 64 16.93 -7.64 13.61
N SER A 65 16.37 -6.78 14.46
CA SER A 65 15.04 -6.96 15.04
C SER A 65 13.89 -6.82 14.03
N ALA A 66 14.13 -6.20 12.87
CA ALA A 66 13.15 -6.05 11.80
C ALA A 66 12.60 -7.40 11.34
N ALA A 67 13.46 -8.42 11.21
CA ALA A 67 13.07 -9.78 10.85
C ALA A 67 11.94 -10.27 11.75
N SER A 68 12.14 -10.26 13.07
CA SER A 68 11.16 -10.76 14.05
C SER A 68 9.80 -10.06 14.00
N ARG A 69 9.79 -8.80 13.55
CA ARG A 69 8.58 -7.99 13.51
C ARG A 69 7.85 -8.15 12.19
N LEU A 70 8.58 -8.38 11.10
CA LEU A 70 8.00 -8.50 9.76
C LEU A 70 7.71 -9.96 9.34
N LEU A 71 8.06 -10.97 10.16
CA LEU A 71 7.91 -12.41 9.88
C LEU A 71 6.56 -12.80 9.25
N ASP A 72 5.45 -12.20 9.71
CA ASP A 72 4.09 -12.57 9.28
C ASP A 72 3.62 -11.82 8.02
N MET A 73 4.49 -11.02 7.39
CA MET A 73 4.12 -10.26 6.22
C MET A 73 4.06 -11.16 4.99
N ALA A 74 2.85 -11.38 4.49
CA ALA A 74 2.62 -12.11 3.25
C ALA A 74 3.35 -11.50 2.05
N ASN A 75 3.76 -12.34 1.11
CA ASN A 75 4.29 -11.92 -0.19
C ASN A 75 3.65 -12.78 -1.31
N PRO A 76 2.85 -12.20 -2.22
CA PRO A 76 2.48 -10.79 -2.29
C PRO A 76 1.57 -10.35 -1.12
N GLN A 77 1.61 -9.06 -0.80
CA GLN A 77 0.63 -8.37 0.02
C GLN A 77 -0.65 -8.15 -0.79
N LEU A 78 -1.72 -8.81 -0.36
CA LEU A 78 -3.06 -8.68 -0.93
C LEU A 78 -3.97 -7.99 0.08
N GLY A 79 -4.83 -7.08 -0.39
CA GLY A 79 -5.63 -6.29 0.53
C GLY A 79 -6.47 -5.19 -0.12
N THR A 80 -6.84 -4.20 0.70
CA THR A 80 -7.61 -3.01 0.30
C THR A 80 -6.91 -1.76 0.79
N VAL A 81 -6.84 -0.74 -0.05
CA VAL A 81 -6.34 0.59 0.28
C VAL A 81 -7.24 1.23 1.33
N SER A 82 -6.65 1.73 2.42
CA SER A 82 -7.35 2.56 3.40
C SER A 82 -7.13 4.04 3.07
N SER A 83 -5.86 4.45 3.00
CA SER A 83 -5.48 5.82 2.67
C SER A 83 -4.07 5.87 2.09
N ILE A 84 -3.93 6.36 0.86
CA ILE A 84 -2.62 6.63 0.26
C ILE A 84 -2.65 8.06 -0.27
N SER A 85 -1.82 8.94 0.29
CA SER A 85 -1.85 10.39 0.04
C SER A 85 -0.51 11.03 0.32
N PHE A 86 -0.22 12.17 -0.30
CA PHE A 86 0.91 13.04 0.05
C PHE A 86 0.48 14.25 0.90
N ASP A 87 -0.82 14.40 1.16
CA ASP A 87 -1.38 15.44 2.03
C ASP A 87 -2.51 14.82 2.89
N PRO A 88 -2.17 13.93 3.84
CA PRO A 88 -3.15 13.09 4.51
C PRO A 88 -4.08 13.85 5.45
N HIS A 89 -3.68 15.04 5.92
CA HIS A 89 -4.46 15.82 6.87
C HIS A 89 -4.14 17.33 6.81
N PRO A 90 -5.15 18.22 6.76
CA PRO A 90 -4.95 19.66 6.59
C PRO A 90 -4.25 20.37 7.76
N LEU A 91 -4.14 19.69 8.91
CA LEU A 91 -3.45 20.21 10.11
C LEU A 91 -2.02 19.66 10.28
N LEU A 92 -1.58 18.77 9.41
CA LEU A 92 -0.22 18.23 9.40
C LEU A 92 0.55 18.82 8.22
N ALA A 93 1.88 18.81 8.30
CA ALA A 93 2.68 19.10 7.12
C ALA A 93 2.43 18.01 6.07
N PRO A 94 2.29 18.35 4.78
CA PRO A 94 2.16 17.36 3.71
C PRO A 94 3.30 16.35 3.75
N HIS A 95 2.96 15.07 3.79
CA HIS A 95 3.94 13.99 3.81
C HIS A 95 3.34 12.71 3.21
N PRO A 96 4.16 11.80 2.67
CA PRO A 96 3.66 10.56 2.09
C PRO A 96 3.13 9.62 3.18
N TYR A 97 1.87 9.24 3.03
CA TYR A 97 1.14 8.35 3.91
C TYR A 97 0.61 7.17 3.10
N ILE A 98 0.92 5.94 3.54
CA ILE A 98 0.50 4.71 2.87
C ILE A 98 -0.13 3.79 3.90
N GLU A 99 -1.40 3.48 3.73
CA GLU A 99 -2.18 2.69 4.67
C GLU A 99 -3.11 1.71 3.95
N TRP A 100 -3.14 0.47 4.42
CA TRP A 100 -3.95 -0.60 3.85
C TRP A 100 -4.34 -1.65 4.89
N PHE A 101 -5.35 -2.43 4.53
CA PHE A 101 -5.75 -3.64 5.26
C PHE A 101 -5.38 -4.87 4.42
N SER A 102 -4.81 -5.91 5.05
CA SER A 102 -4.64 -7.20 4.37
C SER A 102 -5.97 -7.94 4.23
N LEU A 103 -5.99 -9.03 3.44
CA LEU A 103 -7.15 -9.93 3.35
C LEU A 103 -7.58 -10.52 4.71
N ASN A 104 -6.66 -10.63 5.66
CA ASN A 104 -6.95 -11.15 7.00
C ASN A 104 -7.41 -10.05 7.99
N GLY A 105 -7.57 -8.81 7.52
CA GLY A 105 -7.94 -7.66 8.34
C GLY A 105 -6.81 -7.07 9.17
N ASP A 106 -5.55 -7.48 8.95
CA ASP A 106 -4.40 -6.83 9.57
C ASP A 106 -4.26 -5.41 9.00
N HIS A 107 -4.06 -4.42 9.88
CA HIS A 107 -3.90 -3.02 9.51
C HIS A 107 -2.42 -2.62 9.46
N TYR A 108 -2.01 -2.02 8.34
CA TYR A 108 -0.64 -1.58 8.09
C TYR A 108 -0.58 -0.11 7.71
N ARG A 109 0.47 0.56 8.19
CA ARG A 109 0.71 1.98 7.94
C ARG A 109 2.21 2.26 7.75
N ILE A 110 2.51 3.13 6.79
CA ILE A 110 3.83 3.69 6.53
C ILE A 110 3.67 5.21 6.41
N GLU A 111 4.39 5.93 7.26
CA GLU A 111 4.48 7.39 7.23
C GLU A 111 5.93 7.77 6.87
N LEU A 112 6.11 8.45 5.75
CA LEU A 112 7.43 8.91 5.27
C LEU A 112 7.61 10.39 5.57
N GLN A 113 8.86 10.86 5.54
CA GLN A 113 9.14 12.29 5.66
C GLN A 113 8.74 13.05 4.40
N GLU A 114 8.52 14.36 4.55
CA GLU A 114 8.39 15.26 3.40
C GLU A 114 9.60 15.10 2.47
N GLY A 115 9.35 14.94 1.16
CA GLY A 115 10.40 14.77 0.15
C GLY A 115 10.91 13.35 -0.04
N ASP A 116 10.57 12.39 0.83
CA ASP A 116 10.98 10.98 0.68
C ASP A 116 10.22 10.25 -0.44
N ALA A 117 9.12 10.82 -0.95
CA ALA A 117 8.37 10.29 -2.08
C ALA A 117 8.17 11.35 -3.18
N ARG A 118 8.09 10.86 -4.42
CA ARG A 118 7.89 11.70 -5.60
C ARG A 118 6.97 11.02 -6.61
N LEU A 119 6.05 11.80 -7.17
CA LEU A 119 5.30 11.38 -8.36
C LEU A 119 6.28 11.20 -9.51
N LEU A 120 6.03 10.18 -10.32
CA LEU A 120 6.83 9.92 -11.52
C LEU A 120 6.16 10.54 -12.74
N ASP A 121 6.98 11.04 -13.66
CA ASP A 121 6.51 11.38 -15.01
C ASP A 121 6.36 10.12 -15.89
N SER A 122 5.82 10.28 -17.10
CA SER A 122 5.57 9.17 -18.01
C SER A 122 6.83 8.39 -18.42
N THR A 123 7.99 9.06 -18.52
CA THR A 123 9.28 8.44 -18.87
C THR A 123 9.76 7.57 -17.72
N GLU A 124 9.69 8.10 -16.51
CA GLU A 124 10.10 7.38 -15.29
C GLU A 124 9.15 6.22 -14.99
N ALA A 125 7.84 6.44 -15.16
CA ALA A 125 6.80 5.42 -15.00
C ALA A 125 6.99 4.23 -15.95
N ALA A 126 7.51 4.46 -17.17
CA ALA A 126 7.76 3.40 -18.13
C ALA A 126 8.73 2.33 -17.61
N SER A 127 9.63 2.69 -16.69
CA SER A 127 10.57 1.73 -16.06
C SER A 127 9.85 0.71 -15.16
N TYR A 128 8.64 1.02 -14.70
CA TYR A 128 7.84 0.16 -13.82
C TYR A 128 6.70 -0.56 -14.55
N GLU A 129 6.43 -0.22 -15.82
CA GLU A 129 5.27 -0.72 -16.56
C GLU A 129 5.22 -2.25 -16.60
N ALA A 130 6.32 -2.88 -17.02
CA ALA A 130 6.41 -4.33 -17.12
C ALA A 130 6.19 -5.03 -15.76
N GLN A 131 6.72 -4.44 -14.68
CA GLN A 131 6.59 -5.00 -13.34
C GLN A 131 5.16 -4.82 -12.80
N SER A 132 4.57 -3.63 -12.95
CA SER A 132 3.18 -3.35 -12.58
C SER A 132 2.22 -4.29 -13.32
N GLN A 133 2.41 -4.46 -14.64
CA GLN A 133 1.58 -5.36 -15.44
C GLN A 133 1.71 -6.81 -14.97
N ARG A 134 2.94 -7.29 -14.74
CA ARG A 134 3.19 -8.63 -14.22
C ARG A 134 2.52 -8.86 -12.87
N ILE A 135 2.58 -7.89 -11.95
CA ILE A 135 1.91 -7.99 -10.64
C ILE A 135 0.39 -8.06 -10.82
N ARG A 136 -0.19 -7.21 -11.67
CA ARG A 136 -1.63 -7.22 -11.95
C ARG A 136 -2.08 -8.58 -12.46
N GLU A 137 -1.38 -9.13 -13.46
CA GLU A 137 -1.70 -10.43 -14.05
C GLU A 137 -1.53 -11.58 -13.06
N ALA A 138 -0.45 -11.58 -12.27
CA ALA A 138 -0.16 -12.65 -11.32
C ALA A 138 -1.10 -12.67 -10.09
N CYS A 139 -1.70 -11.52 -9.75
CA CYS A 139 -2.56 -11.37 -8.58
C CYS A 139 -4.05 -11.18 -8.93
N ALA A 140 -4.38 -11.01 -10.21
CA ALA A 140 -5.75 -10.92 -10.68
C ALA A 140 -6.58 -12.11 -10.18
N GLY A 141 -7.73 -11.83 -9.57
CA GLY A 141 -8.64 -12.83 -9.02
C GLY A 141 -8.27 -13.40 -7.65
N ARG A 142 -7.12 -13.03 -7.07
CA ARG A 142 -6.72 -13.44 -5.70
C ARG A 142 -7.11 -12.42 -4.63
N SER A 143 -7.46 -11.20 -5.01
CA SER A 143 -7.73 -10.08 -4.09
C SER A 143 -9.20 -9.99 -3.66
N VAL A 144 -9.94 -11.10 -3.60
CA VAL A 144 -11.32 -11.07 -3.11
C VAL A 144 -11.30 -11.07 -1.58
N SER A 145 -11.43 -9.89 -0.97
CA SER A 145 -11.93 -9.82 0.40
C SER A 145 -13.41 -10.21 0.40
N PRO A 146 -13.91 -11.00 1.36
CA PRO A 146 -15.35 -11.21 1.48
C PRO A 146 -16.01 -9.84 1.71
N GLN A 147 -16.83 -9.40 0.76
CA GLN A 147 -17.82 -8.38 1.06
C GLN A 147 -18.64 -8.91 2.22
N GLU A 148 -18.78 -8.08 3.26
CA GLU A 148 -19.92 -8.22 4.17
C GLU A 148 -21.17 -8.15 3.29
N ASP A 149 -21.73 -9.33 3.01
CA ASP A 149 -23.11 -9.51 2.60
C ASP A 149 -23.94 -8.99 3.78
N ILE A 150 -24.18 -7.68 3.79
CA ILE A 150 -25.24 -7.11 4.61
C ILE A 150 -26.49 -7.38 3.77
N PRO A 151 -27.31 -8.40 4.11
CA PRO A 151 -28.57 -8.59 3.43
C PRO A 151 -29.39 -7.29 3.59
N PRO A 152 -30.13 -6.86 2.56
CA PRO A 152 -31.00 -5.72 2.70
C PRO A 152 -31.95 -5.99 3.86
N ALA A 153 -31.93 -5.10 4.86
CA ALA A 153 -32.88 -5.08 5.94
C ALA A 153 -34.25 -4.66 5.38
N ASP A 154 -34.93 -5.60 4.73
CA ASP A 154 -36.33 -5.49 4.40
C ASP A 154 -37.09 -6.70 4.94
N GLN A 155 -38.01 -6.36 5.84
CA GLN A 155 -39.35 -6.93 5.96
C GLN A 155 -39.63 -8.06 6.96
N GLU A 156 -40.65 -7.73 7.78
CA GLU A 156 -41.62 -8.57 8.47
C GLU A 156 -41.32 -9.02 9.91
N TRP A 157 -41.75 -8.17 10.85
CA TRP A 157 -42.30 -8.62 12.12
C TRP A 157 -43.81 -8.38 12.07
N PHE A 158 -44.57 -9.47 12.01
CA PHE A 158 -46.01 -9.53 12.30
C PHE A 158 -46.31 -9.11 13.74
#